data_AF-S9VWP9-F1
#
_entry.id   AF-S9VWP9-F1
#
_cell.length_a   1.000
_cell.length_b   1.000
_cell.length_c   1.000
_cell.angle_alpha   90.00
_cell.angle_beta   90.00
_cell.angle_gamma   90.00
#
_symmetry.space_group_name_H-M   'P 1'
#
loop_
_entity.id
_entity.type
_entity.pdbx_description
1 polymer ?
#
loop_
_entity_poly.entity_id
_entity_poly.type
_entity_poly.pdbx_seq_one_letter_code
_entity_poly.pdbx_strand_id
1 'polypeptide(L)'
;MEDNAVTESIVQALALLQQATALDVAGDAEQAVSLYTSVLTRLEEVADVCPLELAEVIRRNSEEIRRKSEMVRHARLAREQNSLFPTFPIQFVPMPCPVEEYAVPQSTFARVFWLMRRLATSIQQGAYLTPHLFVSKEVWHQEGAENNIHYISAKTKYLSSLCEALDSLRSVNTLGDFAKIIKLLNKFVTTEKSLRDTLDHDMGRSKDGGKSKKSMWGVFSRKMKVTTGGDLNVLLTWAVNALEQGQLCERWMIYYKQASTLDGSVVPAKEVEEVMGILQGISKQFYSGMCMFLLQDMTQLVGRYNEKGMKSALKILPLDPKLEGVD
;
A
#
# COMPACT_ATOMS: atom_id res chain seq x y z
N MET A 1 -1.27 -14.30 74.29
CA MET A 1 -1.03 -15.64 73.73
C MET A 1 -1.32 -15.67 72.23
N GLU A 2 -2.35 -14.95 71.76
CA GLU A 2 -2.69 -14.79 70.34
C GLU A 2 -1.59 -14.11 69.51
N ASP A 3 -0.93 -13.06 70.02
CA ASP A 3 0.14 -12.34 69.29
C ASP A 3 1.33 -13.22 68.88
N ASN A 4 1.64 -14.25 69.68
CA ASN A 4 2.76 -15.16 69.39
C ASN A 4 2.42 -16.12 68.25
N ALA A 5 1.16 -16.55 68.16
CA ALA A 5 0.67 -17.44 67.10
C ALA A 5 0.58 -16.71 65.74
N VAL A 6 0.14 -15.45 65.76
CA VAL A 6 0.13 -14.57 64.58
C VAL A 6 1.53 -14.37 64.03
N THR A 7 2.49 -14.05 64.91
CA THR A 7 3.89 -13.84 64.53
C THR A 7 4.50 -15.11 63.93
N GLU A 8 4.27 -16.27 64.55
CA GLU A 8 4.77 -17.55 64.05
C GLU A 8 4.19 -17.90 62.67
N SER A 9 2.90 -17.65 62.45
CA SER A 9 2.24 -17.89 61.16
C SER A 9 2.81 -16.99 60.04
N ILE A 10 3.10 -15.72 60.35
CA ILE A 10 3.76 -14.80 59.40
C ILE A 10 5.18 -15.29 59.05
N VAL A 11 5.96 -15.72 60.05
CA VAL A 11 7.31 -16.25 59.82
C VAL A 11 7.28 -17.50 58.93
N GLN A 12 6.33 -18.41 59.15
CA GLN A 12 6.14 -19.58 58.31
C GLN A 12 5.73 -19.21 56.87
N ALA A 13 4.81 -18.25 56.71
CA ALA A 13 4.41 -17.76 55.39
C ALA A 13 5.59 -17.12 54.62
N LEU A 14 6.45 -16.37 55.31
CA LEU A 14 7.65 -15.77 54.71
C LEU A 14 8.69 -16.83 54.30
N ALA A 15 8.88 -17.88 55.10
CA ALA A 15 9.77 -18.99 54.74
C ALA A 15 9.27 -19.73 53.47
N LEU A 16 7.96 -19.97 53.37
CA LEU A 16 7.35 -20.56 52.18
C LEU A 16 7.47 -19.63 50.97
N LEU A 17 7.36 -18.31 51.15
CA LEU A 17 7.53 -17.33 50.09
C LEU A 17 8.96 -17.32 49.53
N GLN A 18 9.97 -17.44 50.42
CA GLN A 18 11.37 -17.56 50.00
C GLN A 18 11.59 -18.84 49.18
N GLN A 19 11.00 -19.96 49.59
CA GLN A 19 11.07 -21.21 48.85
C GLN A 19 10.35 -21.12 47.49
N ALA A 20 9.16 -20.52 47.44
CA ALA A 20 8.42 -20.28 46.18
C ALA A 20 9.26 -19.44 45.20
N THR A 21 9.94 -18.41 45.71
CA THR A 21 10.81 -17.54 44.91
C THR A 21 12.02 -18.30 44.36
N ALA A 22 12.63 -19.17 45.18
CA ALA A 22 13.76 -19.99 44.74
C ALA A 22 13.37 -20.96 43.61
N LEU A 23 12.18 -21.59 43.71
CA LEU A 23 11.65 -22.48 42.67
C LEU A 23 11.28 -21.73 41.38
N ASP A 24 10.72 -20.52 41.49
CA ASP A 24 10.46 -19.65 40.35
C ASP A 24 11.76 -19.32 39.59
N VAL A 25 12.81 -18.92 40.32
CA VAL A 25 14.13 -18.63 39.73
C VAL A 25 14.77 -19.89 39.12
N ALA A 26 14.57 -21.06 39.73
CA ALA A 26 15.04 -22.34 39.20
C ALA A 26 14.23 -22.82 37.97
N GLY A 27 13.11 -22.17 37.65
CA GLY A 27 12.24 -22.50 36.53
C GLY A 27 11.24 -23.63 36.80
N ASP A 28 11.11 -24.09 38.04
CA ASP A 28 10.09 -25.06 38.46
C ASP A 28 8.76 -24.33 38.74
N ALA A 29 8.09 -23.92 37.67
CA ALA A 29 6.91 -23.09 37.71
C ALA A 29 5.71 -23.76 38.41
N GLU A 30 5.60 -25.09 38.35
CA GLU A 30 4.47 -25.81 38.95
C GLU A 30 4.57 -25.80 40.47
N GLN A 31 5.73 -26.17 41.02
CA GLN A 31 5.93 -26.14 42.46
C GLN A 31 5.96 -24.72 43.01
N ALA A 32 6.52 -23.76 42.26
CA ALA A 32 6.51 -22.35 42.63
C ALA A 32 5.08 -21.80 42.79
N VAL A 33 4.19 -22.06 41.82
CA VAL A 33 2.79 -21.61 41.88
C VAL A 33 2.06 -22.25 43.07
N SER A 34 2.28 -23.54 43.32
CA SER A 34 1.69 -24.25 44.48
C SER A 34 2.10 -23.61 45.82
N LEU A 35 3.39 -23.29 45.98
CA LEU A 35 3.89 -22.62 47.19
C LEU A 35 3.38 -21.18 47.31
N TYR A 36 3.33 -20.40 46.23
CA TYR A 36 2.73 -19.06 46.27
C TYR A 36 1.26 -19.11 46.69
N THR A 37 0.48 -20.09 46.22
CA THR A 37 -0.92 -20.27 46.67
C THR A 37 -0.99 -20.60 48.16
N SER A 38 -0.11 -21.46 48.66
CA SER A 38 -0.04 -21.81 50.09
C SER A 38 0.32 -20.61 50.98
N VAL A 39 1.20 -19.72 50.50
CA VAL A 39 1.54 -18.46 51.18
C VAL A 39 0.33 -17.54 51.25
N LEU A 40 -0.40 -17.38 50.15
CA LEU A 40 -1.58 -16.51 50.08
C LEU A 40 -2.67 -16.95 51.06
N THR A 41 -3.00 -18.25 51.10
CA THR A 41 -3.99 -18.79 52.03
C THR A 41 -3.63 -18.50 53.48
N ARG A 42 -2.35 -18.71 53.86
CA ARG A 42 -1.88 -18.44 55.23
C ARG A 42 -1.89 -16.96 55.58
N LEU A 43 -1.49 -16.09 54.66
CA LEU A 43 -1.52 -14.65 54.87
C LEU A 43 -2.96 -14.11 54.98
N GLU A 44 -3.91 -14.67 54.23
CA GLU A 44 -5.33 -14.35 54.34
C GLU A 44 -5.90 -14.77 55.70
N GLU A 45 -5.60 -15.99 56.18
CA GLU A 45 -5.98 -16.45 57.52
C GLU A 45 -5.42 -15.55 58.64
N VAL A 46 -4.18 -15.09 58.50
CA VAL A 46 -3.57 -14.16 59.47
C VAL A 46 -4.21 -12.77 59.41
N ALA A 47 -4.54 -12.29 58.21
CA ALA A 47 -5.17 -10.98 58.03
C ALA A 47 -6.55 -10.89 58.72
N ASP A 48 -7.24 -12.00 58.89
CA ASP A 48 -8.56 -12.05 59.52
C ASP A 48 -8.52 -11.97 61.06
N VAL A 49 -7.37 -12.29 61.68
CA VAL A 49 -7.21 -12.32 63.13
C VAL A 49 -6.30 -11.21 63.69
N CYS A 50 -5.66 -10.42 62.82
CA CYS A 50 -4.72 -9.37 63.24
C CYS A 50 -5.34 -7.96 63.26
N PRO A 51 -4.72 -6.99 63.97
CA PRO A 51 -5.19 -5.61 63.99
C PRO A 51 -5.29 -4.99 62.60
N LEU A 52 -6.24 -4.07 62.39
CA LEU A 52 -6.58 -3.51 61.08
C LEU A 52 -5.37 -2.99 60.30
N GLU A 53 -4.46 -2.27 60.96
CA GLU A 53 -3.25 -1.72 60.34
C GLU A 53 -2.32 -2.81 59.79
N LEU A 54 -2.17 -3.94 60.52
CA LEU A 54 -1.34 -5.06 60.08
C LEU A 54 -2.05 -5.88 58.99
N ALA A 55 -3.38 -6.03 59.10
CA ALA A 55 -4.20 -6.71 58.10
C ALA A 55 -4.14 -6.01 56.74
N GLU A 56 -4.15 -4.67 56.70
CA GLU A 56 -3.99 -3.90 55.47
C GLU A 56 -2.64 -4.12 54.79
N VAL A 57 -1.55 -4.14 55.58
CA VAL A 57 -0.20 -4.42 55.07
C VAL A 57 -0.11 -5.84 54.51
N ILE A 58 -0.67 -6.82 55.23
CA ILE A 58 -0.70 -8.21 54.78
C ILE A 58 -1.49 -8.34 53.48
N ARG A 59 -2.69 -7.74 53.38
CA ARG A 59 -3.51 -7.77 52.16
C ARG A 59 -2.79 -7.15 50.97
N ARG A 60 -2.13 -6.01 51.16
CA ARG A 60 -1.33 -5.36 50.10
C ARG A 60 -0.20 -6.26 49.60
N ASN A 61 0.55 -6.89 50.50
CA ASN A 61 1.64 -7.80 50.12
C ASN A 61 1.10 -9.08 49.47
N SER A 62 -0.04 -9.60 49.93
CA SER A 62 -0.72 -10.74 49.30
C SER A 62 -1.14 -10.42 47.87
N GLU A 63 -1.55 -9.19 47.54
CA GLU A 63 -1.83 -8.82 46.15
C GLU A 63 -0.59 -8.90 45.25
N GLU A 64 0.58 -8.47 45.74
CA GLU A 64 1.83 -8.55 44.99
C GLU A 64 2.23 -10.01 44.74
N ILE A 65 2.10 -10.87 45.76
CA ILE A 65 2.33 -12.31 45.65
C ILE A 65 1.35 -12.96 44.67
N ARG A 66 0.07 -12.55 44.69
CA ARG A 66 -0.95 -13.04 43.77
C ARG A 66 -0.63 -12.70 42.31
N ARG A 67 -0.28 -11.43 42.04
CA ARG A 67 0.17 -11.00 40.70
C ARG A 67 1.37 -11.80 40.22
N LYS A 68 2.34 -12.04 41.09
CA LYS A 68 3.54 -12.82 40.77
C LYS A 68 3.20 -14.28 40.45
N SER A 69 2.33 -14.92 41.23
CA SER A 69 1.84 -16.28 40.98
C SER A 69 1.13 -16.40 39.63
N GLU A 70 0.27 -15.43 39.30
CA GLU A 70 -0.42 -15.36 38.00
C GLU A 70 0.57 -15.19 36.84
N MET A 71 1.58 -14.33 36.98
CA MET A 71 2.63 -14.17 35.96
C MET A 71 3.38 -15.48 35.69
N VAL A 72 3.77 -16.22 36.74
CA VAL A 72 4.46 -17.52 36.60
C VAL A 72 3.54 -18.54 35.93
N ARG A 73 2.26 -18.57 36.30
CA ARG A 73 1.24 -19.43 35.67
C ARG A 73 1.05 -19.12 34.19
N HIS A 74 0.96 -17.84 33.82
CA HIS A 74 0.84 -17.42 32.42
C HIS A 74 2.10 -17.71 31.61
N ALA A 75 3.29 -17.49 32.16
CA ALA A 75 4.55 -17.82 31.51
C ALA A 75 4.67 -19.33 31.23
N ARG A 76 4.21 -20.17 32.17
CA ARG A 76 4.09 -21.62 31.97
C ARG A 76 3.12 -21.95 30.84
N LEU A 77 1.90 -21.42 30.89
CA LEU A 77 0.89 -21.66 29.85
C LEU A 77 1.38 -21.21 28.47
N ALA A 78 2.11 -20.09 28.38
CA ALA A 78 2.71 -19.64 27.12
C ALA A 78 3.82 -20.59 26.61
N ARG A 79 4.60 -21.21 27.51
CA ARG A 79 5.57 -22.26 27.14
C ARG A 79 4.88 -23.54 26.70
N GLU A 80 3.80 -23.95 27.37
CA GLU A 80 3.03 -25.16 27.05
C GLU A 80 2.14 -24.99 25.80
N GLN A 81 1.62 -23.78 25.53
CA GLN A 81 0.83 -23.47 24.33
C GLN A 81 1.64 -23.54 23.03
N ASN A 82 2.96 -23.72 23.08
CA ASN A 82 3.78 -24.03 21.91
C ASN A 82 3.50 -25.41 21.28
N SER A 83 2.57 -26.23 21.79
CA SER A 83 2.33 -27.59 21.24
C SER A 83 0.89 -27.94 20.85
N LEU A 84 -0.06 -27.00 20.82
CA LEU A 84 -1.48 -27.32 20.50
C LEU A 84 -1.98 -26.80 19.16
N PHE A 85 -1.20 -25.98 18.46
CA PHE A 85 -1.55 -25.51 17.12
C PHE A 85 -0.55 -26.08 16.11
N PRO A 86 -1.00 -26.48 14.91
CA PRO A 86 -0.09 -26.86 13.84
C PRO A 86 0.81 -25.67 13.52
N THR A 87 2.07 -25.74 13.94
CA THR A 87 3.11 -24.81 13.49
C THR A 87 3.43 -25.19 12.06
N PHE A 88 2.88 -24.43 11.11
CA PHE A 88 3.43 -24.44 9.76
C PHE A 88 4.89 -23.98 9.87
N PRO A 89 5.86 -24.66 9.24
CA PRO A 89 7.25 -24.22 9.18
C PRO A 89 7.37 -23.02 8.22
N ILE A 90 6.55 -21.99 8.42
CA ILE A 90 6.75 -20.69 7.83
C ILE A 90 7.79 -20.04 8.72
N GLN A 91 9.06 -20.25 8.39
CA GLN A 91 10.10 -19.34 8.86
C GLN A 91 9.70 -17.96 8.33
N PHE A 92 9.12 -17.13 9.19
CA PHE A 92 8.97 -15.72 8.90
C PHE A 92 10.39 -15.16 8.85
N VAL A 93 11.00 -15.22 7.67
CA VAL A 93 12.21 -14.46 7.37
C VAL A 93 11.71 -13.04 7.13
N PRO A 94 11.97 -12.08 8.04
CA PRO A 94 11.64 -10.70 7.77
C PRO A 94 12.49 -10.29 6.58
N MET A 95 11.89 -10.32 5.38
CA MET A 95 12.53 -9.74 4.23
C MET A 95 12.57 -8.24 4.51
N PRO A 96 13.75 -7.59 4.53
CA PRO A 96 13.78 -6.13 4.61
C PRO A 96 12.88 -5.62 3.50
N CYS A 97 11.82 -4.89 3.86
CA CYS A 97 10.99 -4.23 2.88
C CYS A 97 11.98 -3.42 2.03
N PRO A 98 12.09 -3.66 0.71
CA PRO A 98 13.01 -2.89 -0.10
C PRO A 98 12.65 -1.43 0.11
N VAL A 99 13.51 -0.71 0.83
CA VAL A 99 13.39 0.73 1.02
C VAL A 99 13.83 1.31 -0.32
N GLU A 100 12.94 1.22 -1.29
CA GLU A 100 13.04 2.01 -2.50
C GLU A 100 13.03 3.46 -2.00
N GLU A 101 14.15 4.17 -2.10
CA GLU A 101 14.21 5.59 -1.74
C GLU A 101 13.11 6.30 -2.51
N TYR A 102 12.04 6.64 -1.81
CA TYR A 102 10.87 7.30 -2.39
C TYR A 102 11.21 8.78 -2.57
N ALA A 103 12.07 9.06 -3.56
CA ALA A 103 12.53 10.39 -3.91
C ALA A 103 11.62 10.97 -5.00
N VAL A 104 10.56 11.67 -4.59
CA VAL A 104 9.68 12.39 -5.52
C VAL A 104 10.44 13.58 -6.11
N PRO A 105 10.49 13.74 -7.45
CA PRO A 105 11.14 14.89 -8.05
C PRO A 105 10.56 16.23 -7.58
N GLN A 106 11.41 17.24 -7.39
CA GLN A 106 10.94 18.58 -6.99
C GLN A 106 10.22 19.31 -8.13
N SER A 107 10.64 19.09 -9.38
CA SER A 107 9.99 19.69 -10.55
C SER A 107 8.63 19.05 -10.81
N THR A 108 7.57 19.87 -10.85
CA THR A 108 6.19 19.43 -11.15
C THR A 108 6.10 18.65 -12.46
N PHE A 109 6.86 19.04 -13.49
CA PHE A 109 6.86 18.34 -14.78
C PHE A 109 7.53 16.97 -14.69
N ALA A 110 8.64 16.87 -13.95
CA ALA A 110 9.34 15.60 -13.72
C ALA A 110 8.49 14.64 -12.86
N ARG A 111 7.66 15.16 -11.95
CA ARG A 111 6.72 14.34 -11.15
C ARG A 111 5.74 13.57 -12.01
N VAL A 112 5.30 14.12 -13.16
CA VAL A 112 4.39 13.41 -14.06
C VAL A 112 5.07 12.16 -14.64
N PHE A 113 6.28 12.30 -15.16
CA PHE A 113 7.03 11.17 -15.72
C PHE A 113 7.40 10.14 -14.66
N TRP A 114 7.76 10.62 -13.45
CA TRP A 114 7.92 9.77 -12.28
C TRP A 114 6.64 8.99 -11.94
N LEU A 115 5.49 9.64 -11.88
CA LEU A 115 4.19 9.00 -11.66
C LEU A 115 3.89 7.96 -12.75
N MET A 116 4.16 8.29 -14.02
CA MET A 116 3.96 7.36 -15.13
C MET A 116 4.79 6.08 -14.96
N ARG A 117 6.06 6.19 -14.55
CA ARG A 117 6.89 5.03 -14.19
C ARG A 117 6.26 4.22 -13.06
N ARG A 118 5.84 4.88 -11.97
CA ARG A 118 5.23 4.19 -10.82
C ARG A 118 3.93 3.47 -11.19
N LEU A 119 3.09 4.07 -12.02
CA LEU A 119 1.88 3.42 -12.55
C LEU A 119 2.22 2.20 -13.41
N ALA A 120 3.18 2.32 -14.33
CA ALA A 120 3.60 1.21 -15.17
C ALA A 120 4.14 0.04 -14.32
N THR A 121 5.02 0.33 -13.35
CA THR A 121 5.55 -0.67 -12.41
C THR A 121 4.44 -1.30 -11.56
N SER A 122 3.49 -0.50 -11.07
CA SER A 122 2.36 -1.01 -10.29
C SER A 122 1.49 -1.99 -11.09
N ILE A 123 1.21 -1.68 -12.36
CA ILE A 123 0.45 -2.56 -13.25
C ILE A 123 1.22 -3.88 -13.50
N GLN A 124 2.52 -3.80 -13.79
CA GLN A 124 3.32 -4.97 -14.19
C GLN A 124 3.64 -5.93 -13.03
N GLN A 125 4.01 -5.39 -11.87
CA GLN A 125 4.57 -6.16 -10.75
C GLN A 125 4.14 -5.66 -9.35
N GLY A 126 3.40 -4.56 -9.26
CA GLY A 126 3.08 -3.90 -8.00
C GLY A 126 4.14 -2.87 -7.59
N ALA A 127 3.72 -1.78 -6.95
CA ALA A 127 4.62 -0.69 -6.56
C ALA A 127 4.01 0.19 -5.46
N TYR A 128 4.88 0.88 -4.72
CA TYR A 128 4.48 2.00 -3.86
C TYR A 128 4.20 3.24 -4.70
N LEU A 129 2.96 3.72 -4.71
CA LEU A 129 2.62 4.99 -5.37
C LEU A 129 2.81 6.19 -4.44
N THR A 130 2.68 5.97 -3.14
CA THR A 130 3.04 6.90 -2.05
C THR A 130 3.86 6.14 -1.00
N PRO A 131 4.52 6.82 -0.04
CA PRO A 131 5.22 6.14 1.05
C PRO A 131 4.33 5.21 1.87
N HIS A 132 3.00 5.37 1.78
CA HIS A 132 2.02 4.64 2.59
C HIS A 132 1.02 3.85 1.74
N LEU A 133 1.18 3.83 0.41
CA LEU A 133 0.24 3.14 -0.49
C LEU A 133 1.00 2.22 -1.45
N PHE A 134 1.03 0.95 -1.10
CA PHE A 134 1.41 -0.12 -2.02
C PHE A 134 0.20 -0.59 -2.81
N VAL A 135 0.32 -0.64 -4.12
CA VAL A 135 -0.70 -1.21 -5.01
C VAL A 135 -0.12 -2.46 -5.65
N SER A 136 -0.59 -3.63 -5.18
CA SER A 136 -0.20 -4.94 -5.71
C SER A 136 -0.65 -5.13 -7.16
N LYS A 137 0.12 -5.91 -7.93
CA LYS A 137 -0.28 -6.38 -9.27
C LYS A 137 -1.67 -7.01 -9.27
N GLU A 138 -2.01 -7.74 -8.21
CA GLU A 138 -3.30 -8.42 -8.08
C GLU A 138 -4.49 -7.45 -8.07
N VAL A 139 -4.30 -6.20 -7.65
CA VAL A 139 -5.36 -5.18 -7.71
C VAL A 139 -5.79 -4.93 -9.15
N TRP A 140 -4.83 -4.87 -10.07
CA TRP A 140 -5.04 -4.63 -11.49
C TRP A 140 -5.61 -5.84 -12.24
N HIS A 141 -5.19 -7.04 -11.85
CA HIS A 141 -5.52 -8.31 -12.52
C HIS A 141 -6.51 -9.19 -11.72
N GLN A 142 -7.28 -8.60 -10.79
CA GLN A 142 -8.26 -9.35 -10.02
C GLN A 142 -9.40 -9.87 -10.89
N GLU A 143 -9.96 -11.03 -10.52
CA GLU A 143 -11.08 -11.63 -11.24
C GLU A 143 -12.32 -10.71 -11.25
N GLY A 144 -12.87 -10.52 -12.44
CA GLY A 144 -14.03 -9.68 -12.72
C GLY A 144 -13.74 -8.17 -12.69
N ALA A 145 -12.48 -7.73 -12.62
CA ALA A 145 -12.07 -6.32 -12.59
C ALA A 145 -12.73 -5.50 -13.72
N GLU A 146 -12.89 -6.10 -14.89
CA GLU A 146 -13.55 -5.55 -16.07
C GLU A 146 -14.98 -5.06 -15.82
N ASN A 147 -15.67 -5.62 -14.82
CA ASN A 147 -17.03 -5.18 -14.44
C ASN A 147 -17.05 -3.86 -13.68
N ASN A 148 -15.91 -3.42 -13.15
CA ASN A 148 -15.80 -2.17 -12.38
C ASN A 148 -15.19 -1.05 -13.21
N ILE A 149 -14.37 -1.37 -14.21
CA ILE A 149 -13.77 -0.37 -15.08
C ILE A 149 -14.71 -0.01 -16.22
N HIS A 150 -15.12 1.25 -16.25
CA HIS A 150 -15.95 1.77 -17.33
C HIS A 150 -15.11 2.17 -18.55
N TYR A 151 -15.75 2.11 -19.73
CA TYR A 151 -15.22 2.61 -21.01
C TYR A 151 -13.89 1.97 -21.46
N ILE A 152 -13.69 0.68 -21.16
CA ILE A 152 -12.46 -0.05 -21.48
C ILE A 152 -12.09 0.12 -22.96
N SER A 153 -13.03 -0.12 -23.89
CA SER A 153 -12.76 -0.02 -25.32
C SER A 153 -12.34 1.38 -25.78
N ALA A 154 -12.93 2.44 -25.20
CA ALA A 154 -12.59 3.82 -25.54
C ALA A 154 -11.19 4.18 -25.01
N LYS A 155 -10.87 3.80 -23.77
CA LYS A 155 -9.54 4.00 -23.17
C LYS A 155 -8.45 3.23 -23.92
N THR A 156 -8.71 1.97 -24.29
CA THR A 156 -7.79 1.15 -25.09
C THR A 156 -7.47 1.83 -26.41
N LYS A 157 -8.51 2.31 -27.11
CA LYS A 157 -8.36 3.02 -28.39
C LYS A 157 -7.57 4.32 -28.23
N TYR A 158 -7.85 5.10 -27.19
CA TYR A 158 -7.08 6.31 -26.88
C TYR A 158 -5.60 5.99 -26.67
N LEU A 159 -5.27 5.00 -25.84
CA LEU A 159 -3.90 4.63 -25.51
C LEU A 159 -3.15 4.05 -26.72
N SER A 160 -3.80 3.22 -27.53
CA SER A 160 -3.18 2.68 -28.76
C SER A 160 -2.87 3.79 -29.76
N SER A 161 -3.82 4.70 -30.00
CA SER A 161 -3.60 5.86 -30.90
C SER A 161 -2.58 6.85 -30.34
N LEU A 162 -2.47 6.97 -29.01
CA LEU A 162 -1.44 7.78 -28.37
C LEU A 162 -0.04 7.20 -28.61
N CYS A 163 0.12 5.87 -28.52
CA CYS A 163 1.37 5.19 -28.86
C CYS A 163 1.76 5.44 -30.34
N GLU A 164 0.81 5.32 -31.27
CA GLU A 164 1.06 5.61 -32.69
C GLU A 164 1.50 7.07 -32.91
N ALA A 165 0.94 8.02 -32.16
CA ALA A 165 1.38 9.41 -32.21
C ALA A 165 2.80 9.60 -31.66
N LEU A 166 3.16 8.87 -30.60
CA LEU A 166 4.51 8.86 -30.01
C LEU A 166 5.56 8.23 -30.92
N ASP A 167 5.20 7.24 -31.74
CA ASP A 167 6.12 6.60 -32.70
C ASP A 167 6.75 7.63 -33.67
N SER A 168 5.98 8.66 -34.06
CA SER A 168 6.50 9.75 -34.89
C SER A 168 7.65 10.51 -34.20
N LEU A 169 7.56 10.71 -32.89
CA LEU A 169 8.62 11.34 -32.10
C LEU A 169 9.81 10.40 -31.90
N ARG A 170 9.56 9.09 -31.71
CA ARG A 170 10.61 8.08 -31.54
C ARG A 170 11.51 7.93 -32.78
N SER A 171 10.96 8.23 -33.96
CA SER A 171 11.70 8.18 -35.23
C SER A 171 12.73 9.32 -35.43
N VAL A 172 12.81 10.27 -34.49
CA VAL A 172 13.74 11.40 -34.56
C VAL A 172 15.14 10.96 -34.11
N ASN A 173 16.07 10.89 -35.07
CA ASN A 173 17.46 10.48 -34.83
C ASN A 173 18.39 11.64 -34.43
N THR A 174 17.99 12.90 -34.68
CA THR A 174 18.81 14.09 -34.43
C THR A 174 18.00 15.15 -33.69
N LEU A 175 18.47 15.56 -32.50
CA LEU A 175 17.78 16.56 -31.66
C LEU A 175 18.20 18.01 -31.95
N GLY A 176 19.11 18.23 -32.91
CA GLY A 176 19.59 19.56 -33.31
C GLY A 176 18.73 20.26 -34.36
N ASP A 177 17.81 19.57 -35.03
CA ASP A 177 16.88 20.18 -36.00
C ASP A 177 15.64 20.73 -35.28
N PHE A 178 15.80 21.92 -34.69
CA PHE A 178 14.77 22.56 -33.87
C PHE A 178 13.47 22.78 -34.64
N ALA A 179 13.52 23.24 -35.90
CA ALA A 179 12.33 23.49 -36.70
C ALA A 179 11.50 22.23 -36.92
N LYS A 180 12.16 21.09 -37.23
CA LYS A 180 11.49 19.80 -37.36
C LYS A 180 10.92 19.31 -36.03
N ILE A 181 11.67 19.46 -34.94
CA ILE A 181 11.26 18.98 -33.61
C ILE A 181 10.06 19.77 -33.10
N ILE A 182 10.10 21.10 -33.17
CA ILE A 182 8.99 21.99 -32.81
C ILE A 182 7.74 21.62 -33.62
N LYS A 183 7.88 21.41 -34.93
CA LYS A 183 6.77 20.98 -35.80
C LYS A 183 6.18 19.63 -35.37
N LEU A 184 7.02 18.66 -35.07
CA LEU A 184 6.59 17.33 -34.63
C LEU A 184 5.91 17.35 -33.26
N LEU A 185 6.48 18.09 -32.30
CA LEU A 185 5.91 18.24 -30.97
C LEU A 185 4.56 18.97 -31.02
N ASN A 186 4.44 20.05 -31.80
CA ASN A 186 3.17 20.74 -31.99
C ASN A 186 2.12 19.84 -32.65
N LYS A 187 2.52 19.04 -33.65
CA LYS A 187 1.63 18.03 -34.24
C LYS A 187 1.18 17.01 -33.20
N PHE A 188 2.09 16.55 -32.34
CA PHE A 188 1.75 15.62 -31.26
C PHE A 188 0.74 16.24 -30.29
N VAL A 189 0.97 17.48 -29.83
CA VAL A 189 0.09 18.22 -28.92
C VAL A 189 -1.33 18.35 -29.49
N THR A 190 -1.46 18.68 -30.78
CA THR A 190 -2.79 18.80 -31.42
C THR A 190 -3.47 17.45 -31.60
N THR A 191 -2.71 16.40 -31.98
CA THR A 191 -3.23 15.04 -32.07
C THR A 191 -3.69 14.53 -30.71
N GLU A 192 -2.88 14.66 -29.66
CA GLU A 192 -3.22 14.20 -28.31
C GLU A 192 -4.47 14.91 -27.79
N LYS A 193 -4.58 16.22 -27.99
CA LYS A 193 -5.78 16.98 -27.62
C LYS A 193 -7.03 16.43 -28.32
N SER A 194 -6.95 16.19 -29.63
CA SER A 194 -8.08 15.62 -30.39
C SER A 194 -8.45 14.20 -29.93
N LEU A 195 -7.45 13.38 -29.57
CA LEU A 195 -7.68 12.04 -29.03
C LEU A 195 -8.40 12.12 -27.67
N ARG A 196 -7.97 13.06 -26.82
CA ARG A 196 -8.59 13.29 -25.52
C ARG A 196 -10.01 13.81 -25.62
N ASP A 197 -10.25 14.80 -26.48
CA ASP A 197 -11.61 15.33 -26.70
C ASP A 197 -12.57 14.21 -27.15
N THR A 198 -12.08 13.25 -27.93
CA THR A 198 -12.89 12.08 -28.30
C THR A 198 -13.10 11.11 -27.14
N LEU A 199 -12.07 10.84 -26.34
CA LEU A 199 -12.21 10.02 -25.13
C LEU A 199 -13.24 10.64 -24.17
N ASP A 200 -13.16 11.95 -23.93
CA ASP A 200 -14.08 12.66 -23.06
C ASP A 200 -15.52 12.64 -23.61
N HIS A 201 -15.69 12.75 -24.92
CA HIS A 201 -16.98 12.55 -25.58
C HIS A 201 -17.51 11.12 -25.38
N ASP A 202 -16.69 10.11 -25.62
CA ASP A 202 -17.07 8.69 -25.49
C ASP A 202 -17.36 8.30 -24.01
N MET A 203 -16.74 9.00 -23.06
CA MET A 203 -17.01 8.87 -21.62
C MET A 203 -18.19 9.72 -21.13
N GLY A 204 -18.86 10.47 -22.01
CA GLY A 204 -19.99 11.35 -21.64
C GLY A 204 -19.60 12.55 -20.77
N ARG A 205 -18.32 12.94 -20.76
CA ARG A 205 -17.80 14.08 -19.97
C ARG A 205 -17.90 15.41 -20.72
N SER A 206 -18.11 15.38 -22.04
CA SER A 206 -18.31 16.59 -22.83
C SER A 206 -19.70 17.20 -22.58
N LYS A 207 -19.72 18.46 -22.12
CA LYS A 207 -20.96 19.23 -21.87
C LYS A 207 -21.58 19.83 -23.13
N ASP A 208 -20.92 19.73 -24.28
CA ASP A 208 -21.41 20.36 -25.51
C ASP A 208 -22.33 19.40 -26.28
N GLY A 209 -23.63 19.70 -26.26
CA GLY A 209 -24.66 19.14 -27.15
C GLY A 209 -24.51 19.56 -28.62
N GLY A 210 -23.28 19.78 -29.08
CA GLY A 210 -22.94 20.21 -30.43
C GLY A 210 -22.79 19.03 -31.37
N LYS A 211 -23.47 19.10 -32.53
CA LYS A 211 -23.49 18.12 -33.61
C LYS A 211 -22.13 17.40 -33.78
N SER A 212 -22.15 16.09 -33.56
CA SER A 212 -21.10 15.13 -33.88
C SER A 212 -20.41 15.51 -35.20
N LYS A 213 -19.21 16.11 -35.10
CA LYS A 213 -18.34 16.28 -36.26
C LYS A 213 -17.98 14.87 -36.69
N LYS A 214 -18.36 14.52 -37.93
CA LYS A 214 -18.05 13.24 -38.57
C LYS A 214 -16.59 12.88 -38.32
N SER A 215 -16.43 11.99 -37.35
CA SER A 215 -15.33 11.08 -37.09
C SER A 215 -14.27 11.07 -38.19
N MET A 216 -13.14 11.76 -37.96
CA MET A 216 -11.90 11.61 -38.76
C MET A 216 -11.26 10.21 -38.60
N TRP A 217 -11.96 9.27 -37.96
CA TRP A 217 -11.46 7.94 -37.59
C TRP A 217 -11.37 6.95 -38.75
N GLY A 218 -11.97 7.24 -39.91
CA GLY A 218 -11.93 6.34 -41.07
C GLY A 218 -10.52 6.10 -41.64
N VAL A 219 -9.54 6.92 -41.27
CA VAL A 219 -8.15 6.78 -41.75
C VAL A 219 -7.28 5.92 -40.82
N PHE A 220 -7.62 5.83 -39.52
CA PHE A 220 -6.76 5.16 -38.52
C PHE A 220 -7.25 3.76 -38.09
N SER A 221 -8.49 3.37 -38.39
CA SER A 221 -9.10 2.14 -37.83
C SER A 221 -8.95 0.87 -38.67
N ARG A 222 -8.04 0.80 -39.66
CA ARG A 222 -8.08 -0.26 -40.69
C ARG A 222 -7.71 -1.68 -40.20
N LYS A 223 -7.51 -1.94 -38.90
CA LYS A 223 -7.09 -3.28 -38.41
C LYS A 223 -7.71 -3.81 -37.11
N MET A 224 -8.72 -3.20 -36.48
CA MET A 224 -9.31 -3.77 -35.24
C MET A 224 -10.83 -3.87 -35.30
N LYS A 225 -11.35 -5.10 -35.47
CA LYS A 225 -12.74 -5.46 -35.17
C LYS A 225 -12.88 -5.47 -33.63
N VAL A 226 -13.54 -4.45 -33.07
CA VAL A 226 -13.79 -4.34 -31.62
C VAL A 226 -15.19 -4.90 -31.32
N THR A 227 -15.23 -6.04 -30.62
CA THR A 227 -16.40 -6.55 -29.90
C THR A 227 -16.75 -5.62 -28.74
N THR A 228 -18.04 -5.45 -28.47
CA THR A 228 -18.63 -4.47 -27.55
C THR A 228 -18.36 -4.71 -26.05
N GLY A 229 -17.45 -5.62 -25.70
CA GLY A 229 -16.85 -5.73 -24.37
C GLY A 229 -15.34 -5.58 -24.51
N GLY A 230 -14.76 -4.55 -23.91
CA GLY A 230 -13.31 -4.34 -23.94
C GLY A 230 -12.60 -5.31 -23.00
N ASP A 231 -11.43 -5.81 -23.41
CA ASP A 231 -10.56 -6.63 -22.57
C ASP A 231 -9.67 -5.75 -21.69
N LEU A 232 -9.80 -5.89 -20.36
CA LEU A 232 -9.01 -5.13 -19.39
C LEU A 232 -7.50 -5.42 -19.54
N ASN A 233 -7.10 -6.66 -19.83
CA ASN A 233 -5.68 -6.98 -20.00
C ASN A 233 -5.09 -6.26 -21.23
N VAL A 234 -5.89 -6.13 -22.30
CA VAL A 234 -5.50 -5.35 -23.47
C VAL A 234 -5.39 -3.86 -23.12
N LEU A 235 -6.34 -3.32 -22.34
CA LEU A 235 -6.25 -1.95 -21.83
C LEU A 235 -4.97 -1.72 -21.03
N LEU A 236 -4.66 -2.59 -20.07
CA LEU A 236 -3.48 -2.49 -19.21
C LEU A 236 -2.18 -2.62 -20.01
N THR A 237 -2.15 -3.49 -21.02
CA THR A 237 -1.00 -3.62 -21.93
C THR A 237 -0.73 -2.31 -22.67
N TRP A 238 -1.77 -1.70 -23.24
CA TRP A 238 -1.65 -0.41 -23.92
C TRP A 238 -1.32 0.74 -22.95
N ALA A 239 -1.83 0.68 -21.72
CA ALA A 239 -1.51 1.68 -20.69
C ALA A 239 -0.01 1.65 -20.36
N VAL A 240 0.54 0.47 -20.07
CA VAL A 240 1.97 0.29 -19.82
C VAL A 240 2.79 0.79 -21.00
N ASN A 241 2.45 0.40 -22.23
CA ASN A 241 3.17 0.82 -23.42
C ASN A 241 3.15 2.35 -23.61
N ALA A 242 2.00 3.00 -23.41
CA ALA A 242 1.90 4.46 -23.49
C ALA A 242 2.70 5.18 -22.40
N LEU A 243 2.68 4.66 -21.16
CA LEU A 243 3.43 5.20 -20.03
C LEU A 243 4.94 5.10 -20.26
N GLU A 244 5.41 3.97 -20.79
CA GLU A 244 6.83 3.72 -21.12
C GLU A 244 7.29 4.56 -22.32
N GLN A 245 6.51 4.61 -23.40
CA GLN A 245 6.85 5.42 -24.57
C GLN A 245 6.86 6.91 -24.25
N GLY A 246 5.93 7.38 -23.40
CA GLY A 246 5.88 8.76 -22.94
C GLY A 246 7.14 9.24 -22.21
N GLN A 247 7.95 8.32 -21.67
CA GLN A 247 9.27 8.64 -21.08
C GLN A 247 10.26 9.22 -22.10
N LEU A 248 9.99 9.10 -23.41
CA LEU A 248 10.74 9.80 -24.45
C LEU A 248 10.76 11.32 -24.21
N CYS A 249 9.62 11.90 -23.83
CA CYS A 249 9.51 13.35 -23.60
C CYS A 249 10.37 13.80 -22.41
N GLU A 250 10.45 13.00 -21.34
CA GLU A 250 11.34 13.30 -20.21
C GLU A 250 12.81 13.28 -20.64
N ARG A 251 13.22 12.27 -21.42
CA ARG A 251 14.58 12.18 -21.95
C ARG A 251 14.94 13.41 -22.79
N TRP A 252 14.02 13.88 -23.62
CA TRP A 252 14.22 15.11 -24.40
C TRP A 252 14.32 16.33 -23.49
N MET A 253 13.48 16.46 -22.45
CA MET A 253 13.58 17.55 -21.48
C MET A 253 14.94 17.59 -20.77
N ILE A 254 15.45 16.42 -20.35
CA ILE A 254 16.77 16.31 -19.71
C ILE A 254 17.86 16.74 -20.70
N TYR A 255 17.81 16.24 -21.94
CA TYR A 255 18.76 16.60 -22.99
C TYR A 255 18.81 18.11 -23.23
N TYR A 256 17.66 18.74 -23.47
CA TYR A 256 17.61 20.18 -23.75
C TYR A 256 18.02 21.04 -22.55
N LYS A 257 17.69 20.60 -21.32
CA LYS A 257 18.15 21.28 -20.10
C LYS A 257 19.67 21.19 -19.93
N GLN A 258 20.29 20.05 -20.25
CA GLN A 258 21.74 19.90 -20.20
C GLN A 258 22.42 20.73 -21.29
N ALA A 259 21.87 20.70 -22.51
CA ALA A 259 22.38 21.44 -23.66
C ALA A 259 22.37 22.96 -23.46
N SER A 260 21.45 23.49 -22.65
CA SER A 260 21.40 24.92 -22.29
C SER A 260 22.34 25.32 -21.17
N THR A 261 22.84 24.38 -20.37
CA THR A 261 23.75 24.65 -19.23
C THR A 261 25.23 24.56 -19.58
N LEU A 262 25.58 24.00 -20.75
CA LEU A 262 26.96 23.86 -21.20
C LEU A 262 27.49 25.20 -21.73
N ASP A 263 28.46 25.78 -21.03
CA ASP A 263 29.20 26.97 -21.49
C ASP A 263 29.86 26.69 -22.86
N GLY A 264 29.65 27.59 -23.82
CA GLY A 264 30.18 27.45 -25.19
C GLY A 264 29.30 26.63 -26.16
N SER A 265 28.11 26.21 -25.72
CA SER A 265 27.12 25.56 -26.58
C SER A 265 26.64 26.49 -27.70
N VAL A 266 26.73 26.03 -28.97
CA VAL A 266 26.20 26.72 -30.16
C VAL A 266 24.66 26.60 -30.24
N VAL A 267 24.02 26.03 -29.20
CA VAL A 267 22.60 25.75 -29.22
C VAL A 267 21.80 27.05 -29.04
N PRO A 268 20.88 27.37 -29.97
CA PRO A 268 20.06 28.57 -29.88
C PRO A 268 19.14 28.55 -28.64
N ALA A 269 19.35 29.50 -27.71
CA ALA A 269 18.66 29.52 -26.43
C ALA A 269 17.13 29.65 -26.56
N LYS A 270 16.67 30.44 -27.53
CA LYS A 270 15.23 30.69 -27.78
C LYS A 270 14.52 29.43 -28.24
N GLU A 271 15.13 28.67 -29.14
CA GLU A 271 14.59 27.44 -29.69
C GLU A 271 14.56 26.33 -28.63
N VAL A 272 15.56 26.29 -27.75
CA VAL A 272 15.54 25.39 -26.58
C VAL A 272 14.39 25.75 -25.64
N GLU A 273 14.20 27.04 -25.35
CA GLU A 273 13.10 27.51 -24.50
C GLU A 273 11.73 27.13 -25.10
N GLU A 274 11.55 27.30 -26.40
CA GLU A 274 10.33 26.92 -27.11
C GLU A 274 10.07 25.39 -27.01
N VAL A 275 11.07 24.56 -27.31
CA VAL A 275 10.95 23.11 -27.20
C VAL A 275 10.62 22.68 -25.77
N MET A 276 11.30 23.27 -24.78
CA MET A 276 11.04 23.00 -23.36
C MET A 276 9.61 23.40 -22.96
N GLY A 277 9.12 24.53 -23.44
CA GLY A 277 7.74 24.97 -23.22
C GLY A 277 6.72 23.99 -23.77
N ILE A 278 6.95 23.45 -24.98
CA ILE A 278 6.05 22.46 -25.59
C ILE A 278 6.10 21.13 -24.81
N LEU A 279 7.28 20.64 -24.43
CA LEU A 279 7.44 19.41 -23.65
C LEU A 279 6.79 19.49 -22.26
N GLN A 280 6.88 20.66 -21.61
CA GLN A 280 6.14 20.93 -20.38
C GLN A 280 4.63 20.92 -20.59
N GLY A 281 4.15 21.43 -21.73
CA GLY A 281 2.76 21.31 -22.15
C GLY A 281 2.32 19.85 -22.31
N ILE A 282 3.14 19.03 -22.96
CA ILE A 282 2.91 17.59 -23.11
C ILE A 282 2.87 16.88 -21.75
N SER A 283 3.75 17.23 -20.81
CA SER A 283 3.72 16.70 -19.45
C SER A 283 2.37 16.97 -18.75
N LYS A 284 1.85 18.21 -18.85
CA LYS A 284 0.50 18.53 -18.33
C LYS A 284 -0.58 17.71 -19.02
N GLN A 285 -0.46 17.50 -20.33
CA GLN A 285 -1.37 16.68 -21.11
C GLN A 285 -1.38 15.22 -20.64
N PHE A 286 -0.22 14.59 -20.45
CA PHE A 286 -0.12 13.23 -19.92
C PHE A 286 -0.70 13.07 -18.53
N TYR A 287 -0.49 14.06 -17.66
CA TYR A 287 -1.13 14.06 -16.35
C TYR A 287 -2.65 14.09 -16.49
N SER A 288 -3.18 15.15 -17.10
CA SER A 288 -4.63 15.38 -17.24
C SER A 288 -5.39 14.34 -18.08
N GLY A 289 -4.69 13.65 -18.98
CA GLY A 289 -5.22 12.55 -19.78
C GLY A 289 -4.95 11.20 -19.11
N MET A 290 -3.92 10.49 -19.58
CA MET A 290 -3.71 9.09 -19.22
C MET A 290 -3.51 8.84 -17.72
N CYS A 291 -2.75 9.68 -17.01
CA CYS A 291 -2.50 9.45 -15.58
C CYS A 291 -3.78 9.60 -14.76
N MET A 292 -4.59 10.62 -15.06
CA MET A 292 -5.82 10.89 -14.31
C MET A 292 -6.83 9.75 -14.41
N PHE A 293 -7.11 9.20 -15.60
CA PHE A 293 -8.07 8.10 -15.67
C PHE A 293 -7.50 6.80 -15.11
N LEU A 294 -6.19 6.54 -15.25
CA LEU A 294 -5.56 5.35 -14.65
C LEU A 294 -5.60 5.41 -13.12
N LEU A 295 -5.38 6.58 -12.53
CA LEU A 295 -5.53 6.79 -11.08
C LEU A 295 -6.99 6.60 -10.61
N GLN A 296 -7.97 7.04 -11.42
CA GLN A 296 -9.39 6.82 -11.12
C GLN A 296 -9.74 5.33 -11.15
N ASP A 297 -9.32 4.63 -12.19
CA ASP A 297 -9.54 3.19 -12.35
C ASP A 297 -8.87 2.41 -11.22
N MET A 298 -7.62 2.75 -10.89
CA MET A 298 -6.90 2.18 -9.76
C MET A 298 -7.65 2.37 -8.44
N THR A 299 -8.18 3.58 -8.19
CA THR A 299 -8.92 3.88 -6.95
C THR A 299 -10.14 2.95 -6.81
N GLN A 300 -10.87 2.71 -7.90
CA GLN A 300 -12.01 1.80 -7.93
C GLN A 300 -11.56 0.35 -7.66
N LEU A 301 -10.48 -0.09 -8.30
CA LEU A 301 -9.96 -1.45 -8.14
C LEU A 301 -9.41 -1.71 -6.74
N VAL A 302 -8.71 -0.75 -6.14
CA VAL A 302 -8.24 -0.81 -4.74
C VAL A 302 -9.42 -0.91 -3.78
N GLY A 303 -10.44 -0.06 -3.96
CA GLY A 303 -11.65 -0.10 -3.14
C GLY A 303 -12.31 -1.48 -3.15
N ARG A 304 -12.47 -2.05 -4.35
CA ARG A 304 -13.02 -3.40 -4.51
C ARG A 304 -12.11 -4.49 -3.91
N TYR A 305 -10.81 -4.40 -4.13
CA TYR A 305 -9.85 -5.38 -3.61
C TYR A 305 -9.90 -5.42 -2.08
N ASN A 306 -9.96 -4.25 -1.44
CA ASN A 306 -10.11 -4.13 0.00
C ASN A 306 -11.44 -4.72 0.49
N GLU A 307 -12.55 -4.44 -0.19
CA GLU A 307 -13.86 -5.00 0.17
C GLU A 307 -13.88 -6.54 0.08
N LYS A 308 -13.30 -7.11 -1.00
CA LYS A 308 -13.12 -8.56 -1.14
C LYS A 308 -12.23 -9.11 -0.02
N GLY A 309 -11.11 -8.45 0.27
CA GLY A 309 -10.20 -8.82 1.34
C GLY A 309 -10.88 -8.86 2.71
N MET A 310 -11.65 -7.83 3.06
CA MET A 310 -12.44 -7.77 4.29
C MET A 310 -13.48 -8.88 4.35
N LYS A 311 -14.24 -9.11 3.27
CA LYS A 311 -15.23 -10.19 3.19
C LYS A 311 -14.60 -11.57 3.37
N SER A 312 -13.41 -11.79 2.81
CA SER A 312 -12.66 -13.04 3.00
C SER A 312 -12.14 -13.19 4.42
N ALA A 313 -11.59 -12.12 5.01
CA ALA A 313 -11.12 -12.12 6.40
C ALA A 313 -12.27 -12.42 7.38
N LEU A 314 -13.43 -11.80 7.20
CA LEU A 314 -14.62 -12.04 8.03
C LEU A 314 -15.16 -13.47 7.93
N LYS A 315 -14.92 -14.19 6.82
CA LYS A 315 -15.28 -15.62 6.70
C LYS A 315 -14.33 -16.54 7.46
N ILE A 316 -13.08 -16.12 7.65
CA ILE A 316 -12.03 -16.89 8.33
C ILE A 316 -12.10 -16.63 9.84
N LEU A 317 -12.42 -15.39 10.23
CA LEU A 317 -12.65 -15.06 11.62
C LEU A 317 -13.93 -15.76 12.10
N PRO A 318 -13.89 -16.49 13.23
CA PRO A 318 -15.09 -17.09 13.80
C PRO A 318 -16.04 -15.97 14.22
N LEU A 319 -17.06 -15.70 13.40
CA LEU A 319 -18.16 -14.82 13.79
C LEU A 319 -19.12 -15.61 14.69
N ASP A 320 -19.22 -15.10 15.92
CA ASP A 320 -20.03 -15.47 17.09
C ASP A 320 -19.65 -16.77 17.84
N PRO A 321 -18.97 -16.68 19.01
CA PRO A 321 -19.40 -17.51 20.12
C PRO A 321 -20.87 -17.19 20.36
N LYS A 322 -21.75 -18.14 20.04
CA LYS A 322 -23.07 -18.14 20.67
C LYS A 322 -22.80 -18.09 22.17
N LEU A 323 -23.05 -16.95 22.79
CA LEU A 323 -23.25 -16.91 24.23
C LEU A 323 -24.52 -17.70 24.48
N GLU A 324 -24.37 -19.01 24.63
CA GLU A 324 -25.39 -19.86 25.22
C GLU A 324 -25.62 -19.35 26.65
N GLY A 325 -26.85 -18.91 26.90
CA GLY A 325 -27.47 -18.88 28.22
C GLY A 325 -26.88 -17.93 29.25
N VAL A 326 -27.65 -16.90 29.58
CA VAL A 326 -27.97 -16.69 30.99
C VAL A 326 -29.49 -16.71 31.06
N ASP A 327 -30.00 -17.66 31.86
CA ASP A 327 -31.40 -17.87 32.21
C ASP A 327 -32.09 -16.58 32.71
#